data_AF-A0AAU1AS02-F1
#
_entry.id   AF-A0AAU1AS02-F1
#
_cell.length_a   1.000
_cell.length_b   1.000
_cell.length_c   1.000
_cell.angle_alpha   90.00
_cell.angle_beta   90.00
_cell.angle_gamma   90.00
#
_symmetry.space_group_name_H-M   'P 1'
#
loop_
_entity.id
_entity.type
_entity.pdbx_description
1 polymer ?
#
loop_
_entity_poly.entity_id
_entity_poly.type
_entity_poly.pdbx_seq_one_letter_code
_entity_poly.pdbx_strand_id
1 'polypeptide(L)'
;MILNALRALRGGLRRRDIPPATRDLLARYAGEHQAVRDVLAGLRDTADLVATDAASTRCLPALRETHRRLVERVLPHEAAEERQLYPALADPLGTGEATSTMSRVHVEIRRQVDMLGAQLTHTDGRLRPDQVPDLLATLYGLDAVLRLHLAQEEETFFTLDPAPERQ
;
A
#
# COMPACT_ATOMS: atom_id res chain seq x y z
N MET A 1 11.74 -1.59 15.58
CA MET A 1 11.69 -2.59 14.48
C MET A 1 12.39 -3.92 14.78
N ILE A 2 13.37 -4.05 15.70
CA ILE A 2 14.01 -5.35 16.02
C ILE A 2 13.20 -6.20 17.03
N LEU A 3 12.34 -5.58 17.84
CA LEU A 3 11.59 -6.26 18.92
C LEU A 3 10.45 -7.16 18.40
N ASN A 4 9.83 -6.85 17.26
CA ASN A 4 8.77 -7.70 16.69
C ASN A 4 9.32 -9.01 16.11
N ALA A 5 10.49 -8.99 15.49
CA ALA A 5 11.17 -10.19 14.98
C ALA A 5 11.52 -11.18 16.11
N LEU A 6 11.82 -10.68 17.33
CA LEU A 6 12.14 -11.52 18.49
C LEU A 6 10.91 -12.16 19.15
N ARG A 7 9.70 -11.64 18.92
CA ARG A 7 8.46 -12.19 19.48
C ARG A 7 7.90 -13.32 18.61
N ALA A 8 8.06 -13.22 17.29
CA ALA A 8 7.83 -14.33 16.35
C ALA A 8 8.65 -15.58 16.72
N LEU A 9 9.85 -15.39 17.26
CA LEU A 9 10.75 -16.46 17.70
C LEU A 9 10.42 -17.10 19.07
N ARG A 10 9.60 -16.47 19.92
CA ARG A 10 9.26 -17.01 21.27
C ARG A 10 7.90 -17.71 21.35
N GLY A 11 7.19 -17.82 20.24
CA GLY A 11 5.87 -18.44 20.17
C GLY A 11 4.92 -17.50 19.46
N GLY A 12 5.00 -17.49 18.12
CA GLY A 12 4.00 -16.81 17.29
C GLY A 12 2.59 -17.26 17.67
N LEU A 13 1.64 -16.32 17.58
CA LEU A 13 0.22 -16.60 17.77
C LEU A 13 -0.15 -17.80 16.90
N ARG A 14 -0.71 -18.84 17.50
CA ARG A 14 -1.16 -19.98 16.71
C ARG A 14 -2.47 -19.56 16.07
N ARG A 15 -2.71 -19.96 14.81
CA ARG A 15 -3.98 -19.75 14.07
C ARG A 15 -5.27 -20.01 14.88
N ARG A 16 -5.19 -20.89 15.89
CA ARG A 16 -6.29 -21.23 16.82
C ARG A 16 -6.66 -20.09 17.79
N ASP A 17 -5.74 -19.17 18.04
CA ASP A 17 -5.90 -18.05 18.98
C ASP A 17 -6.56 -16.83 18.31
N ILE A 18 -6.79 -16.87 16.99
CA ILE A 18 -7.47 -15.81 16.23
C ILE A 18 -8.97 -16.11 16.14
N PRO A 19 -9.85 -15.15 16.51
CA PRO A 19 -11.29 -15.30 16.35
C PRO A 19 -11.69 -15.58 14.88
N PRO A 20 -12.72 -16.42 14.62
CA PRO A 20 -13.18 -16.70 13.25
C PRO A 20 -13.48 -15.44 12.45
N ALA A 21 -14.15 -14.45 13.05
CA ALA A 21 -14.46 -13.18 12.40
C ALA A 21 -13.19 -12.40 11.97
N THR A 22 -12.12 -12.46 12.76
CA THR A 22 -10.84 -11.84 12.40
C THR A 22 -10.15 -12.58 11.25
N ARG A 23 -10.27 -13.92 11.18
CA ARG A 23 -9.77 -14.70 10.04
C ARG A 23 -10.53 -14.38 8.75
N ASP A 24 -11.85 -14.20 8.83
CA ASP A 24 -12.65 -13.81 7.66
C ASP A 24 -12.23 -12.42 7.13
N LEU A 25 -11.92 -11.49 8.03
CA LEU A 25 -11.36 -10.18 7.66
C LEU A 25 -9.98 -10.31 7.00
N LEU A 26 -9.06 -11.10 7.58
CA LEU A 26 -7.73 -11.35 7.01
C LEU A 26 -7.83 -11.94 5.59
N ALA A 27 -8.66 -12.98 5.41
CA ALA A 27 -8.85 -13.62 4.11
C ALA A 27 -9.45 -12.65 3.07
N ARG A 28 -10.40 -11.81 3.49
CA ARG A 28 -11.00 -10.79 2.62
C ARG A 28 -9.95 -9.77 2.16
N TYR A 29 -9.23 -9.13 3.08
CA TYR A 29 -8.28 -8.07 2.73
C TYR A 29 -7.06 -8.60 1.96
N ALA A 30 -6.58 -9.81 2.29
CA ALA A 30 -5.57 -10.50 1.49
C ALA A 30 -6.05 -10.77 0.04
N GLY A 31 -7.34 -11.02 -0.17
CA GLY A 31 -7.94 -11.13 -1.50
C GLY A 31 -8.00 -9.80 -2.26
N GLU A 32 -8.09 -8.67 -1.56
CA GLU A 32 -8.10 -7.32 -2.14
C GLU A 32 -6.69 -6.84 -2.54
N HIS A 33 -5.62 -7.37 -1.92
CA HIS A 33 -4.22 -7.01 -2.22
C HIS A 33 -3.81 -7.21 -3.68
N GLN A 34 -4.42 -8.14 -4.41
CA GLN A 34 -4.13 -8.29 -5.84
C GLN A 34 -4.50 -7.04 -6.63
N ALA A 35 -5.63 -6.39 -6.30
CA ALA A 35 -6.02 -5.15 -6.96
C ALA A 35 -5.04 -4.01 -6.64
N VAL A 36 -4.49 -3.96 -5.44
CA VAL A 36 -3.45 -2.99 -5.04
C VAL A 36 -2.16 -3.22 -5.84
N ARG A 37 -1.74 -4.48 -6.02
CA ARG A 37 -0.58 -4.83 -6.87
C ARG A 37 -0.75 -4.37 -8.32
N ASP A 38 -1.95 -4.51 -8.87
CA ASP A 38 -2.23 -4.06 -10.23
C ASP A 38 -2.10 -2.53 -10.36
N VAL A 39 -2.49 -1.77 -9.33
CA VAL A 39 -2.28 -0.32 -9.28
C VAL A 39 -0.78 0.03 -9.19
N LEU A 40 -0.04 -0.70 -8.35
CA LEU A 40 1.40 -0.52 -8.17
C LEU A 40 2.18 -0.77 -9.47
N ALA A 41 1.85 -1.82 -10.22
CA ALA A 41 2.45 -2.07 -11.53
C ALA A 41 2.20 -0.89 -12.48
N GLY A 42 0.96 -0.40 -12.55
CA GLY A 42 0.62 0.77 -13.36
C GLY A 42 1.31 2.07 -12.91
N LEU A 43 1.53 2.25 -11.60
CA LEU A 43 2.30 3.37 -11.06
C LEU A 43 3.76 3.33 -11.56
N ARG A 44 4.39 2.15 -11.50
CA ARG A 44 5.76 1.95 -11.98
C ARG A 44 5.87 2.21 -13.49
N ASP A 45 4.96 1.66 -14.28
CA ASP A 45 4.92 1.86 -15.73
C ASP A 45 4.78 3.34 -16.09
N THR A 46 3.93 4.08 -15.37
CA THR A 46 3.77 5.53 -15.55
C THR A 46 5.05 6.29 -15.19
N ALA A 47 5.74 5.92 -14.11
CA ALA A 47 7.01 6.53 -13.73
C ALA A 47 8.10 6.30 -14.80
N ASP A 48 8.22 5.07 -15.29
CA ASP A 48 9.18 4.71 -16.32
C ASP A 48 8.87 5.40 -17.67
N LEU A 49 7.58 5.58 -18.00
CA LEU A 49 7.13 6.38 -19.16
C LEU A 49 7.58 7.84 -19.04
N VAL A 50 7.33 8.49 -17.89
CA VAL A 50 7.73 9.88 -17.66
C VAL A 50 9.26 10.03 -17.68
N ALA A 51 9.99 9.06 -17.12
CA ALA A 51 11.45 9.09 -17.10
C ALA A 51 12.07 8.94 -18.48
N THR A 52 11.47 8.11 -19.34
CA THR A 52 12.01 7.80 -20.68
C THR A 52 11.59 8.83 -21.73
N ASP A 53 10.35 9.31 -21.68
CA ASP A 53 9.78 10.22 -22.67
C ASP A 53 8.74 11.16 -22.06
N ALA A 54 9.20 12.12 -21.25
CA ALA A 54 8.35 13.11 -20.60
C ALA A 54 7.55 14.00 -21.58
N ALA A 55 7.99 14.11 -22.84
CA ALA A 55 7.31 14.88 -23.88
C ALA A 55 6.14 14.12 -24.53
N SER A 56 6.03 12.82 -24.25
CA SER A 56 4.97 11.96 -24.76
C SER A 56 3.58 12.48 -24.40
N THR A 57 2.69 12.51 -25.38
CA THR A 57 1.26 12.80 -25.16
C THR A 57 0.56 11.76 -24.29
N ARG A 58 1.20 10.59 -24.05
CA ARG A 58 0.69 9.53 -23.17
C ARG A 58 0.94 9.81 -21.68
N CYS A 59 1.89 10.67 -21.32
CA CYS A 59 2.28 10.88 -19.92
C CYS A 59 1.10 11.39 -19.06
N LEU A 60 0.44 12.46 -19.47
CA LEU A 60 -0.65 13.03 -18.66
C LEU A 60 -1.87 12.12 -18.52
N PRO A 61 -2.36 11.46 -19.58
CA PRO A 61 -3.38 10.42 -19.44
C PRO A 61 -2.98 9.31 -18.46
N ALA A 62 -1.74 8.81 -18.56
CA ALA A 62 -1.23 7.76 -17.68
C ALA A 62 -1.17 8.21 -16.21
N LEU A 63 -0.65 9.41 -15.96
CA LEU A 63 -0.58 10.00 -14.61
C LEU A 63 -1.96 10.20 -13.98
N ARG A 64 -2.93 10.71 -14.75
CA ARG A 64 -4.31 10.91 -14.28
C ARG A 64 -4.97 9.58 -13.97
N GLU A 65 -4.77 8.57 -14.81
CA GLU A 65 -5.29 7.22 -14.58
C GLU A 65 -4.65 6.57 -13.34
N THR A 66 -3.32 6.68 -13.18
CA THR A 66 -2.61 6.22 -11.98
C THR A 66 -3.15 6.90 -10.72
N HIS A 67 -3.25 8.24 -10.70
CA HIS A 67 -3.81 8.99 -9.57
C HIS A 67 -5.25 8.56 -9.27
N ARG A 68 -6.10 8.43 -10.29
CA ARG A 68 -7.49 7.98 -10.14
C ARG A 68 -7.56 6.58 -9.49
N ARG A 69 -6.73 5.64 -9.94
CA ARG A 69 -6.67 4.29 -9.36
C ARG A 69 -6.19 4.29 -7.90
N LEU A 70 -5.21 5.11 -7.57
CA LEU A 70 -4.75 5.28 -6.18
C LEU A 70 -5.91 5.75 -5.29
N VAL A 71 -6.64 6.78 -5.72
CA VAL A 71 -7.77 7.34 -4.97
C VAL A 71 -8.96 6.38 -4.87
N GLU A 72 -9.26 5.63 -5.91
CA GLU A 72 -10.44 4.75 -5.95
C GLU A 72 -10.21 3.35 -5.40
N ARG A 73 -8.96 2.87 -5.37
CA ARG A 73 -8.64 1.48 -5.00
C ARG A 73 -7.73 1.37 -3.78
N VAL A 74 -6.64 2.12 -3.74
CA VAL A 74 -5.64 2.01 -2.67
C VAL A 74 -6.13 2.72 -1.40
N LEU A 75 -6.46 4.02 -1.50
CA LEU A 75 -6.87 4.78 -0.31
C LEU A 75 -8.13 4.23 0.39
N PRO A 76 -9.15 3.70 -0.32
CA PRO A 76 -10.31 3.09 0.32
C PRO A 76 -9.99 1.75 0.99
N HIS A 77 -9.06 0.97 0.42
CA HIS A 77 -8.60 -0.29 0.99
C HIS A 77 -7.87 -0.05 2.33
N GLU A 78 -6.86 0.81 2.33
CA GLU A 78 -6.11 1.20 3.54
C GLU A 78 -7.04 1.72 4.65
N ALA A 79 -8.01 2.57 4.27
CA ALA A 79 -8.98 3.11 5.23
C ALA A 79 -9.96 2.04 5.74
N ALA A 80 -10.23 0.99 4.97
CA ALA A 80 -11.08 -0.11 5.41
C ALA A 80 -10.33 -1.01 6.41
N GLU A 81 -9.05 -1.29 6.18
CA GLU A 81 -8.20 -2.02 7.11
C GLU A 81 -8.04 -1.28 8.44
N GLU A 82 -7.79 0.03 8.42
CA GLU A 82 -7.70 0.83 9.66
C GLU A 82 -8.99 0.80 10.49
N ARG A 83 -10.14 0.80 9.82
CA ARG A 83 -11.46 0.84 10.50
C ARG A 83 -11.93 -0.52 10.96
N GLN A 84 -11.49 -1.60 10.32
CA GLN A 84 -12.07 -2.94 10.52
C GLN A 84 -11.01 -3.96 10.95
N LEU A 85 -9.92 -4.07 10.20
CA LEU A 85 -8.93 -5.12 10.42
C LEU A 85 -8.02 -4.81 11.61
N TYR A 86 -7.43 -3.61 11.66
CA TYR A 86 -6.48 -3.26 12.73
C TYR A 86 -7.10 -3.31 14.14
N PRO A 87 -8.35 -2.87 14.38
CA PRO A 87 -9.01 -3.07 15.67
C PRO A 87 -9.19 -4.55 16.00
N ALA A 88 -9.55 -5.39 15.03
CA ALA A 88 -9.72 -6.83 15.22
C ALA A 88 -8.40 -7.58 15.45
N LEU A 89 -7.27 -6.97 15.08
CA LEU A 89 -5.92 -7.48 15.28
C LEU A 89 -5.25 -6.98 16.58
N ALA A 90 -5.86 -6.02 17.29
CA ALA A 90 -5.30 -5.45 18.50
C ALA A 90 -5.09 -6.50 19.62
N ASP A 91 -6.09 -7.37 19.82
CA ASP A 91 -6.01 -8.44 20.83
C ASP A 91 -5.07 -9.57 20.41
N PRO A 92 -5.15 -10.12 19.17
CA PRO A 92 -4.21 -11.14 18.71
C PRO A 92 -2.75 -10.64 18.76
N LEU A 93 -2.43 -9.49 18.15
CA LEU A 93 -1.04 -9.02 18.05
C LEU A 93 -0.45 -8.53 19.39
N GLY A 94 -1.28 -8.36 20.43
CA GLY A 94 -0.85 -8.07 21.79
C GLY A 94 -0.18 -6.71 22.01
N THR A 95 -0.02 -5.89 20.97
CA THR A 95 0.49 -4.52 21.05
C THR A 95 -0.03 -3.70 19.87
N GLY A 96 -0.77 -2.62 20.13
CA GLY A 96 -1.19 -1.63 19.13
C GLY A 96 -0.04 -0.90 18.43
N GLU A 97 1.21 -1.13 18.83
CA GLU A 97 2.42 -0.58 18.21
C GLU A 97 2.65 -1.11 16.79
N ALA A 98 2.30 -2.38 16.52
CA ALA A 98 2.44 -2.98 15.19
C ALA A 98 1.49 -2.31 14.17
N THR A 99 0.20 -2.25 14.50
CA THR A 99 -0.80 -1.57 13.67
C THR A 99 -0.60 -0.06 13.64
N SER A 100 -0.08 0.56 14.70
CA SER A 100 0.28 1.99 14.70
C SER A 100 1.40 2.30 13.70
N THR A 101 2.38 1.42 13.53
CA THR A 101 3.44 1.60 12.52
C THR A 101 2.85 1.53 11.11
N MET A 102 1.95 0.58 10.84
CA MET A 102 1.26 0.45 9.55
C MET A 102 0.37 1.66 9.25
N SER A 103 -0.43 2.12 10.23
CA SER A 103 -1.23 3.35 10.08
C SER A 103 -0.40 4.58 9.73
N ARG A 104 0.82 4.70 10.28
CA ARG A 104 1.72 5.80 9.89
C ARG A 104 2.15 5.72 8.43
N VAL A 105 2.28 4.52 7.88
CA VAL A 105 2.58 4.31 6.46
C VAL A 105 1.37 4.70 5.60
N HIS A 106 0.14 4.36 6.00
CA HIS A 106 -1.08 4.82 5.29
C HIS A 106 -1.18 6.35 5.22
N VAL A 107 -0.81 7.04 6.29
CA VAL A 107 -0.76 8.52 6.30
C VAL A 107 0.24 9.04 5.29
N GLU A 108 1.41 8.43 5.17
CA GLU A 108 2.43 8.84 4.18
C GLU A 108 1.98 8.54 2.75
N ILE A 109 1.36 7.38 2.50
CA ILE A 109 0.80 7.03 1.19
C ILE A 109 -0.24 8.07 0.78
N ARG A 110 -1.21 8.38 1.66
CA ARG A 110 -2.21 9.42 1.41
C ARG A 110 -1.57 10.76 1.09
N ARG A 111 -0.57 11.18 1.87
CA ARG A 111 0.16 12.44 1.65
C ARG A 111 0.82 12.48 0.27
N GLN A 112 1.44 11.38 -0.17
CA GLN A 112 2.07 11.29 -1.49
C GLN A 112 1.05 11.24 -2.63
N VAL A 113 -0.09 10.56 -2.44
CA VAL A 113 -1.20 10.55 -3.41
C VAL A 113 -1.79 11.96 -3.57
N ASP A 114 -2.01 12.68 -2.47
CA ASP A 114 -2.50 14.05 -2.49
C ASP A 114 -1.48 14.99 -3.17
N MET A 115 -0.18 14.80 -2.92
CA MET A 115 0.89 15.53 -3.59
C MET A 115 0.87 15.32 -5.11
N LEU A 116 0.71 14.06 -5.55
CA LEU A 116 0.55 13.75 -6.98
C LEU A 116 -0.66 14.46 -7.58
N GLY A 117 -1.81 14.45 -6.89
CA GLY A 117 -3.01 15.17 -7.33
C GLY A 117 -2.77 16.69 -7.46
N ALA A 118 -2.07 17.28 -6.50
CA ALA A 118 -1.68 18.68 -6.54
C ALA A 118 -0.76 18.98 -7.73
N GLN A 119 0.29 18.18 -7.96
CA GLN A 119 1.19 18.34 -9.12
C GLN A 119 0.43 18.28 -10.45
N LEU A 120 -0.55 17.37 -10.57
CA LEU A 120 -1.38 17.24 -11.76
C LEU A 120 -2.31 18.44 -12.00
N THR A 121 -2.76 19.11 -10.94
CA THR A 121 -3.59 20.32 -11.04
C THR A 121 -2.79 21.50 -11.61
N HIS A 122 -1.48 21.56 -11.35
CA HIS A 122 -0.58 22.61 -11.85
C HIS A 122 0.01 22.31 -13.24
N THR A 123 -0.53 21.32 -13.94
CA THR A 123 -0.02 20.89 -15.24
C THR A 123 -0.99 21.19 -16.38
N ASP A 124 -0.60 22.16 -17.23
CA ASP A 124 -1.42 22.66 -18.34
C ASP A 124 -1.16 21.86 -19.63
N GLY A 125 -1.88 20.75 -19.80
CA GLY A 125 -1.99 20.02 -21.07
C GLY A 125 -0.73 19.26 -21.53
N ARG A 126 0.46 19.60 -21.01
CA ARG A 126 1.71 18.83 -21.15
C ARG A 126 2.58 18.98 -19.90
N LEU A 127 3.40 17.97 -19.62
CA LEU A 127 4.44 18.09 -18.60
C LEU A 127 5.49 19.10 -19.04
N ARG A 128 5.81 20.04 -18.17
CA ARG A 128 6.95 20.94 -18.38
C ARG A 128 8.23 20.27 -17.87
N PRO A 129 9.40 20.51 -18.50
CA PRO A 129 10.66 19.91 -18.07
C PRO A 129 11.02 20.15 -16.59
N ASP A 130 10.64 21.30 -16.04
CA ASP A 130 10.86 21.66 -14.62
C ASP A 130 10.01 20.85 -13.65
N GLN A 131 8.90 20.25 -14.09
CA GLN A 131 8.01 19.43 -13.25
C GLN A 131 8.47 17.97 -13.13
N VAL A 132 9.26 17.50 -14.10
CA VAL A 132 9.63 16.09 -14.25
C VAL A 132 10.38 15.53 -13.03
N PRO A 133 11.41 16.21 -12.47
CA PRO A 133 12.15 15.67 -11.34
C PRO A 133 11.28 15.45 -10.10
N ASP A 134 10.47 16.45 -9.74
CA ASP A 134 9.58 16.37 -8.56
C ASP A 134 8.50 15.31 -8.75
N LEU A 135 7.96 15.19 -9.97
CA LEU A 135 6.96 14.18 -10.29
C LEU A 135 7.55 12.77 -10.20
N LEU A 136 8.74 12.54 -10.76
CA LEU A 136 9.42 11.25 -10.66
C LEU A 136 9.78 10.90 -9.21
N ALA A 137 10.19 11.88 -8.41
CA ALA A 137 10.44 11.68 -6.98
C ALA A 137 9.16 11.23 -6.25
N THR A 138 8.01 11.84 -6.55
CA THR A 138 6.71 11.41 -6.00
C THR A 138 6.32 10.01 -6.48
N LEU A 139 6.43 9.70 -7.77
CA LEU A 139 6.01 8.41 -8.33
C LEU A 139 6.86 7.24 -7.81
N TYR A 140 8.18 7.37 -7.86
CA TYR A 140 9.07 6.32 -7.35
C TYR A 140 9.06 6.22 -5.82
N GLY A 141 8.90 7.35 -5.13
CA GLY A 141 8.71 7.36 -3.68
C GLY A 141 7.46 6.58 -3.28
N LEU A 142 6.34 6.83 -3.97
CA LEU A 142 5.08 6.14 -3.72
C LEU A 142 5.16 4.64 -4.08
N ASP A 143 5.81 4.28 -5.19
CA ASP A 143 6.06 2.87 -5.58
C ASP A 143 6.85 2.13 -4.50
N ALA A 144 7.91 2.74 -3.97
CA ALA A 144 8.75 2.15 -2.93
C ALA A 144 7.98 1.97 -1.61
N VAL A 145 7.23 3.00 -1.18
CA VAL A 145 6.46 2.94 0.07
C VAL A 145 5.35 1.89 -0.02
N LEU A 146 4.58 1.87 -1.12
CA LEU A 146 3.51 0.88 -1.32
C LEU A 146 4.04 -0.55 -1.38
N ARG A 147 5.16 -0.80 -2.07
CA ARG A 147 5.80 -2.12 -2.11
C ARG A 147 6.20 -2.61 -0.73
N LEU A 148 6.87 -1.74 0.03
CA LEU A 148 7.32 -2.08 1.37
C LEU A 148 6.12 -2.33 2.29
N HIS A 149 5.11 -1.48 2.22
CA HIS A 149 3.90 -1.61 3.00
C HIS A 149 3.18 -2.93 2.75
N LEU A 150 2.94 -3.26 1.48
CA LEU A 150 2.26 -4.50 1.12
C LEU A 150 3.05 -5.73 1.57
N ALA A 151 4.37 -5.73 1.41
CA ALA A 151 5.21 -6.83 1.90
C ALA A 151 5.11 -7.00 3.42
N GLN A 152 5.05 -5.90 4.18
CA GLN A 152 4.86 -5.93 5.64
C GLN A 152 3.48 -6.46 6.05
N GLU A 153 2.43 -6.09 5.32
CA GLU A 153 1.09 -6.62 5.54
C GLU A 153 0.99 -8.10 5.26
N GLU A 154 1.50 -8.55 4.11
CA GLU A 154 1.48 -9.96 3.72
C GLU A 154 2.28 -10.84 4.71
N GLU A 155 3.45 -10.39 5.17
CA GLU A 155 4.21 -11.09 6.21
C GLU A 155 3.42 -11.20 7.52
N THR A 156 2.76 -10.11 7.92
CA THR A 156 1.93 -10.07 9.12
C THR A 156 0.73 -11.01 9.00
N PHE A 157 0.02 -10.96 7.87
CA PHE A 157 -1.17 -11.78 7.62
C PHE A 157 -0.79 -13.26 7.50
N PHE A 158 0.31 -13.59 6.80
CA PHE A 158 0.81 -14.96 6.70
C PHE A 158 1.19 -15.55 8.06
N THR A 159 1.81 -14.75 8.94
CA THR A 159 2.17 -15.19 10.29
C THR A 159 0.94 -15.50 11.13
N LEU A 160 -0.17 -14.78 10.91
CA LEU A 160 -1.41 -14.91 11.67
C LEU A 160 -2.32 -16.02 11.15
N ASP A 161 -2.47 -16.13 9.82
CA ASP A 161 -3.32 -17.13 9.18
C ASP A 161 -2.54 -17.81 8.03
N PRO A 162 -1.57 -18.69 8.35
CA PRO A 162 -0.87 -19.45 7.33
C PRO A 162 -1.91 -20.31 6.60
N ALA A 163 -2.03 -20.12 5.29
CA ALA A 163 -2.88 -20.98 4.46
C ALA A 163 -2.52 -22.45 4.74
N PRO A 164 -3.50 -23.37 4.79
CA PRO A 164 -3.19 -24.78 5.00
C PRO A 164 -2.25 -25.24 3.87
N GLU A 165 -1.13 -25.85 4.23
CA GLU A 165 -0.25 -26.51 3.27
C GLU A 165 -1.11 -27.45 2.41
N ARG A 166 -1.12 -27.21 1.10
CA ARG A 166 -1.72 -28.15 0.15
C ARG A 166 -0.84 -29.41 0.18
N GLN A 167 -1.34 -30.48 0.82
CA GLN A 167 -0.82 -31.84 0.66
C GLN A 167 -1.05 -32.33 -0.77
#